data_AF-W0GP22-F1
#
_entry.id   AF-W0GP22-F1
#
_cell.length_a   1.000
_cell.length_b   1.000
_cell.length_c   1.000
_cell.angle_alpha   90.00
_cell.angle_beta   90.00
_cell.angle_gamma   90.00
#
_symmetry.space_group_name_H-M   'P 1'
#
loop_
_entity.id
_entity.type
_entity.pdbx_description
1 polymer ?
#
loop_
_entity_poly.entity_id
_entity_poly.type
_entity_poly.pdbx_seq_one_letter_code
_entity_poly.pdbx_strand_id
1 'polypeptide(L)'
;MEQTEFLTRTLILQKYGINLTIFLLAISETNRADTECFPTIKDFHHFSLYLQLQWFKYFGINNFIVANKKINHKEITLLTRVDTLAPTEFLFKISLLGFSDRAKTLLLHKTFFVDWNSNQYLVRLVESSNFNKNNDKIMTWNNRNLIVDHYALLVDNYLYGRYSREIYFTKRKINIDEKTNYLANCTNFQVLIDLLLKPPSKIMFIAEN
;
A
#
# COMPACT_ATOMS: atom_id res chain seq x y z
N MET A 1 -8.35 -8.74 -18.38
CA MET A 1 -9.44 -7.75 -18.50
C MET A 1 -9.06 -6.45 -17.80
N GLU A 2 -9.76 -5.37 -18.11
CA GLU A 2 -9.59 -4.07 -17.45
C GLU A 2 -10.23 -4.07 -16.06
N GLN A 3 -9.75 -3.21 -15.14
CA GLN A 3 -10.24 -3.17 -13.75
C GLN A 3 -11.74 -2.83 -13.66
N THR A 4 -12.20 -1.85 -14.44
CA THR A 4 -13.62 -1.40 -14.44
C THR A 4 -14.57 -2.49 -14.93
N GLU A 5 -14.17 -3.21 -15.97
CA GLU A 5 -14.89 -4.37 -16.48
C GLU A 5 -14.95 -5.49 -15.44
N PHE A 6 -13.80 -5.80 -14.81
CA PHE A 6 -13.71 -6.80 -13.75
C PHE A 6 -14.67 -6.49 -12.60
N LEU A 7 -14.66 -5.26 -12.10
CA LEU A 7 -15.54 -4.83 -11.00
C LEU A 7 -17.02 -4.94 -11.37
N THR A 8 -17.40 -4.51 -12.58
CA THR A 8 -18.78 -4.60 -13.06
C THR A 8 -19.26 -6.06 -13.10
N ARG A 9 -18.46 -6.95 -13.69
CA ARG A 9 -18.78 -8.38 -13.76
C ARG A 9 -18.81 -9.03 -12.39
N THR A 10 -17.86 -8.68 -11.53
CA THR A 10 -17.75 -9.18 -10.15
C THR A 10 -19.00 -8.86 -9.35
N LEU A 11 -19.47 -7.61 -9.38
CA LEU A 11 -20.69 -7.18 -8.68
C LEU A 11 -21.92 -7.95 -9.15
N ILE A 12 -22.05 -8.19 -10.46
CA ILE A 12 -23.15 -8.98 -11.02
C ILE A 12 -23.08 -10.42 -10.50
N LEU A 13 -21.93 -11.07 -10.62
CA LEU A 13 -21.79 -12.48 -10.24
C LEU A 13 -21.96 -12.69 -8.73
N GLN A 14 -21.42 -11.79 -7.91
CA GLN A 14 -21.61 -11.78 -6.45
C GLN A 14 -23.08 -11.58 -6.06
N LYS A 15 -23.84 -10.74 -6.78
CA LYS A 15 -25.29 -10.56 -6.56
C LYS A 15 -26.06 -11.88 -6.72
N TYR A 16 -25.60 -12.79 -7.58
CA TYR A 16 -26.18 -14.11 -7.77
C TYR A 16 -25.57 -15.21 -6.88
N GLY A 17 -24.72 -14.84 -5.91
CA GLY A 17 -24.07 -15.79 -5.00
C GLY A 17 -23.04 -16.69 -5.69
N ILE A 18 -22.52 -16.29 -6.85
CA ILE A 18 -21.53 -17.08 -7.59
C ILE A 18 -20.16 -16.87 -6.95
N ASN A 19 -19.52 -17.97 -6.55
CA ASN A 19 -18.15 -17.96 -6.07
C ASN A 19 -17.19 -17.69 -7.22
N LEU A 20 -16.37 -16.65 -7.07
CA LEU A 20 -15.38 -16.24 -8.07
C LEU A 20 -14.01 -16.78 -7.69
N THR A 21 -13.31 -17.34 -8.68
CA THR A 21 -11.89 -17.69 -8.59
C THR A 21 -11.12 -16.82 -9.57
N ILE A 22 -10.05 -16.21 -9.10
CA ILE A 22 -9.18 -15.32 -9.88
C ILE A 22 -7.80 -15.92 -10.05
N PHE A 23 -7.06 -15.42 -11.05
CA PHE A 23 -5.67 -15.76 -11.30
C PHE A 23 -4.76 -14.61 -10.90
N LEU A 24 -3.78 -14.90 -10.05
CA LEU A 24 -2.71 -14.00 -9.66
C LEU A 24 -1.41 -14.36 -10.39
N LEU A 25 -0.53 -13.38 -10.60
CA LEU A 25 0.76 -13.59 -11.26
C LEU A 25 1.93 -13.23 -10.33
N ALA A 26 2.86 -14.16 -10.12
CA ALA A 26 4.13 -13.93 -9.45
C ALA A 26 5.17 -13.36 -10.43
N ILE A 27 5.82 -12.26 -10.07
CA ILE A 27 6.75 -11.55 -10.96
C ILE A 27 8.15 -12.18 -10.90
N SER A 28 8.59 -12.63 -9.72
CA SER A 28 9.99 -13.03 -9.49
C SER A 28 10.47 -14.22 -10.31
N GLU A 29 9.54 -15.03 -10.85
CA GLU A 29 9.82 -16.26 -11.60
C GLU A 29 9.53 -16.11 -13.10
N THR A 30 9.09 -14.93 -13.54
CA THR A 30 8.82 -14.70 -14.98
C THR A 30 10.12 -14.41 -15.73
N ASN A 31 10.86 -15.46 -16.09
CA ASN A 31 11.72 -15.37 -17.27
C ASN A 31 10.78 -15.05 -18.44
N ARG A 32 10.97 -13.88 -19.07
CA ARG A 32 10.11 -13.35 -20.14
C ARG A 32 9.87 -14.32 -21.31
N ALA A 33 10.66 -15.38 -21.42
CA ALA A 33 10.57 -16.40 -22.46
C ALA A 33 9.46 -17.45 -22.23
N ASP A 34 8.96 -17.66 -21.00
CA ASP A 34 7.93 -18.69 -20.68
C ASP A 34 6.50 -18.08 -20.49
N THR A 35 6.22 -16.95 -21.14
CA THR A 35 5.15 -15.98 -20.81
C THR A 35 3.75 -16.33 -21.31
N GLU A 36 3.20 -17.47 -20.88
CA GLU A 36 1.77 -17.79 -21.10
C GLU A 36 0.88 -17.58 -19.86
N CYS A 37 1.45 -17.16 -18.72
CA CYS A 37 0.68 -16.92 -17.50
C CYS A 37 0.18 -15.47 -17.46
N PHE A 38 -1.14 -15.28 -17.42
CA PHE A 38 -1.76 -13.96 -17.33
C PHE A 38 -2.57 -13.82 -16.04
N PRO A 39 -2.40 -12.72 -15.29
CA PRO A 39 -3.31 -12.40 -14.20
C PRO A 39 -4.70 -12.08 -14.77
N THR A 40 -5.74 -12.22 -13.95
CA THR A 40 -7.11 -11.88 -14.37
C THR A 40 -7.23 -10.43 -14.83
N ILE A 41 -6.64 -9.49 -14.06
CA ILE A 41 -6.56 -8.07 -14.42
C ILE A 41 -5.23 -7.81 -15.12
N LYS A 42 -5.29 -7.26 -16.35
CA LYS A 42 -4.10 -7.13 -17.21
C LYS A 42 -3.02 -6.24 -16.59
N ASP A 43 -3.41 -5.11 -15.99
CA ASP A 43 -2.50 -4.16 -15.36
C ASP A 43 -1.73 -4.75 -14.16
N PHE A 44 -2.19 -5.88 -13.63
CA PHE A 44 -1.57 -6.50 -12.46
C PHE A 44 -0.27 -7.23 -12.78
N HIS A 45 0.10 -7.30 -14.05
CA HIS A 45 1.36 -7.87 -14.51
C HIS A 45 2.61 -7.20 -13.90
N HIS A 46 2.48 -5.98 -13.39
CA HIS A 46 3.58 -5.21 -12.79
C HIS A 46 3.52 -5.11 -11.26
N PHE A 47 2.47 -5.64 -10.62
CA PHE A 47 2.34 -5.64 -9.17
C PHE A 47 2.79 -6.96 -8.57
N SER A 48 3.49 -6.89 -7.44
CA SER A 48 3.82 -8.09 -6.67
C SER A 48 2.57 -8.85 -6.23
N LEU A 49 2.69 -10.16 -6.18
CA LEU A 49 1.61 -11.11 -5.92
C LEU A 49 0.73 -10.74 -4.70
N TYR A 50 1.37 -10.30 -3.61
CA TYR A 50 0.67 -9.93 -2.37
C TYR A 50 -0.17 -8.64 -2.48
N LEU A 51 0.19 -7.72 -3.38
CA LEU A 51 -0.61 -6.51 -3.65
C LEU A 51 -1.85 -6.86 -4.46
N GLN A 52 -1.70 -7.76 -5.44
CA GLN A 52 -2.82 -8.26 -6.21
C GLN A 52 -3.84 -8.93 -5.28
N LEU A 53 -3.39 -9.82 -4.38
CA LEU A 53 -4.28 -10.50 -3.42
C LEU A 53 -5.04 -9.50 -2.54
N GLN A 54 -4.35 -8.51 -1.95
CA GLN A 54 -5.00 -7.49 -1.12
C GLN A 54 -6.08 -6.72 -1.88
N TRP A 55 -5.80 -6.35 -3.14
CA TRP A 55 -6.77 -5.66 -3.98
C TRP A 55 -8.02 -6.49 -4.20
N PHE A 56 -7.89 -7.77 -4.53
CA PHE A 56 -9.05 -8.64 -4.75
C PHE A 56 -9.81 -8.94 -3.45
N LYS A 57 -9.11 -9.12 -2.32
CA LYS A 57 -9.74 -9.29 -1.00
C LYS A 57 -10.56 -8.08 -0.59
N TYR A 58 -10.13 -6.86 -0.93
CA TYR A 58 -10.90 -5.64 -0.69
C TYR A 58 -12.28 -5.68 -1.34
N PHE A 59 -12.42 -6.34 -2.50
CA PHE A 59 -13.68 -6.55 -3.20
C PHE A 59 -14.40 -7.87 -2.82
N GLY A 60 -13.98 -8.51 -1.72
CA GLY A 60 -14.63 -9.71 -1.18
C GLY A 60 -14.32 -11.00 -1.95
N ILE A 61 -13.23 -11.04 -2.72
CA ILE A 61 -12.80 -12.23 -3.44
C ILE A 61 -11.72 -12.95 -2.66
N ASN A 62 -12.02 -14.18 -2.24
CA ASN A 62 -11.16 -14.97 -1.37
C ASN A 62 -10.60 -16.23 -2.05
N ASN A 63 -11.11 -16.63 -3.22
CA ASN A 63 -10.57 -17.78 -3.95
C ASN A 63 -9.64 -17.30 -5.05
N PHE A 64 -8.40 -17.79 -5.04
CA PHE A 64 -7.41 -17.42 -6.03
C PHE A 64 -6.52 -18.60 -6.39
N ILE A 65 -5.96 -18.54 -7.58
CA ILE A 65 -4.96 -19.47 -8.09
C ILE A 65 -3.77 -18.62 -8.53
N VAL A 66 -2.56 -18.99 -8.10
CA VAL A 66 -1.37 -18.38 -8.68
C VAL A 66 -1.04 -19.10 -9.97
N ALA A 67 -1.04 -18.38 -11.09
CA ALA A 67 -0.92 -18.97 -12.43
C ALA A 67 0.46 -19.58 -12.71
N ASN A 68 1.50 -19.09 -12.02
CA ASN A 68 2.88 -19.54 -12.23
C ASN A 68 3.06 -21.01 -11.83
N LYS A 69 3.87 -21.74 -12.61
CA LYS A 69 4.29 -23.11 -12.27
C LYS A 69 5.14 -23.19 -11.00
N LYS A 70 5.85 -22.11 -10.67
CA LYS A 70 6.75 -21.99 -9.51
C LYS A 70 6.58 -20.63 -8.86
N ILE A 71 6.70 -20.59 -7.54
CA ILE A 71 6.65 -19.40 -6.71
C ILE A 71 7.70 -19.57 -5.63
N ASN A 72 8.46 -18.52 -5.35
CA ASN A 72 9.50 -18.62 -4.33
C ASN A 72 8.89 -18.62 -2.92
N HIS A 73 9.63 -19.16 -1.94
CA HIS A 73 9.14 -19.29 -0.57
C HIS A 73 8.81 -17.94 0.09
N LYS A 74 9.59 -16.88 -0.20
CA LYS A 74 9.35 -15.55 0.37
C LYS A 74 8.00 -14.96 -0.05
N GLU A 75 7.61 -15.16 -1.32
CA GLU A 75 6.30 -14.75 -1.84
C GLU A 75 5.16 -15.55 -1.20
N ILE A 76 5.34 -16.86 -1.03
CA ILE A 76 4.36 -17.72 -0.35
C ILE A 76 4.16 -17.26 1.10
N THR A 77 5.24 -17.04 1.86
CA THR A 77 5.17 -16.56 3.25
C THR A 77 4.42 -15.22 3.34
N LEU A 78 4.69 -14.29 2.42
CA LEU A 78 4.03 -13.00 2.40
C LEU A 78 2.55 -13.12 2.02
N LEU A 79 2.22 -14.01 1.07
CA LEU A 79 0.84 -14.31 0.71
C LEU A 79 0.04 -14.88 1.88
N THR A 80 0.58 -15.88 2.58
CA THR A 80 -0.09 -16.45 3.75
C THR A 80 -0.35 -15.40 4.82
N ARG A 81 0.60 -14.48 5.04
CA ARG A 81 0.41 -13.37 5.97
C ARG A 81 -0.68 -12.39 5.51
N VAL A 82 -0.79 -12.12 4.22
CA VAL A 82 -1.86 -11.26 3.67
C VAL A 82 -3.22 -11.97 3.71
N ASP A 83 -3.23 -13.28 3.54
CA ASP A 83 -4.46 -14.07 3.53
C ASP A 83 -5.18 -14.06 4.88
N THR A 84 -4.45 -13.87 5.98
CA THR A 84 -5.04 -13.72 7.32
C THR A 84 -5.59 -12.33 7.62
N LEU A 85 -5.31 -11.31 6.79
CA LEU A 85 -5.78 -9.94 7.00
C LEU A 85 -7.26 -9.78 6.67
N ALA A 86 -7.96 -8.88 7.36
CA ALA A 86 -9.31 -8.52 6.96
C ALA A 86 -9.32 -7.73 5.64
N PRO A 87 -10.44 -7.68 4.88
CA PRO A 87 -10.52 -6.98 3.59
C PRO A 87 -10.13 -5.49 3.60
N THR A 88 -10.23 -4.83 4.75
CA THR A 88 -9.87 -3.41 4.93
C THR A 88 -8.52 -3.21 5.62
N GLU A 89 -7.73 -4.27 5.76
CA GLU A 89 -6.39 -4.25 6.36
C GLU A 89 -5.34 -4.46 5.28
N PHE A 90 -4.43 -3.49 5.17
CA PHE A 90 -3.41 -3.48 4.15
C PHE A 90 -2.00 -3.56 4.73
N LEU A 91 -1.15 -4.31 4.05
CA LEU A 91 0.26 -4.50 4.33
C LEU A 91 1.07 -3.88 3.18
N PHE A 92 1.98 -2.99 3.52
CA PHE A 92 2.87 -2.30 2.59
C PHE A 92 4.31 -2.70 2.88
N LYS A 93 4.96 -3.36 1.91
CA LYS A 93 6.38 -3.74 2.03
C LYS A 93 7.26 -2.63 1.46
N ILE A 94 7.79 -1.76 2.31
CA ILE A 94 8.51 -0.54 1.92
C ILE A 94 10.03 -0.72 2.01
N SER A 95 10.75 -0.13 1.04
CA SER A 95 12.20 0.03 1.16
C SER A 95 12.52 1.13 2.17
N LEU A 96 13.37 0.79 3.15
CA LEU A 96 13.80 1.70 4.22
C LEU A 96 15.19 2.28 3.96
N LEU A 97 15.70 2.15 2.74
CA LEU A 97 16.99 2.70 2.37
C LEU A 97 16.95 4.24 2.52
N GLY A 98 17.90 4.79 3.27
CA GLY A 98 17.97 6.23 3.54
C GLY A 98 17.05 6.73 4.67
N PHE A 99 16.26 5.85 5.31
CA PHE A 99 15.46 6.22 6.47
C PHE A 99 16.38 6.35 7.70
N SER A 100 16.17 7.41 8.48
CA SER A 100 16.74 7.47 9.84
C SER A 100 16.15 6.35 10.70
N ASP A 101 16.88 5.87 11.69
CA ASP A 101 16.35 4.82 12.59
C ASP A 101 15.07 5.25 13.31
N ARG A 102 14.94 6.56 13.58
CA ARG A 102 13.70 7.15 14.09
C ARG A 102 12.53 7.00 13.11
N ALA A 103 12.75 7.27 11.82
CA ALA A 103 11.73 7.10 10.79
C ALA A 103 11.33 5.63 10.62
N LYS A 104 12.29 4.70 10.74
CA LYS A 104 12.01 3.25 10.73
C LYS A 104 11.12 2.87 11.92
N THR A 105 11.48 3.27 13.14
CA THR A 105 10.67 3.02 14.36
C THR A 105 9.31 3.72 14.32
N LEU A 106 9.21 4.85 13.61
CA LEU A 106 7.95 5.55 13.44
C LEU A 106 6.95 4.75 12.59
N LEU A 107 7.41 3.98 11.60
CA LEU A 107 6.55 3.27 10.66
C LEU A 107 6.39 1.78 10.96
N LEU A 108 7.49 1.11 11.31
CA LEU A 108 7.50 -0.32 11.54
C LEU A 108 6.83 -0.68 12.87
N HIS A 109 6.25 -1.89 12.93
CA HIS A 109 5.61 -2.46 14.12
C HIS A 109 4.40 -1.68 14.64
N LYS A 110 3.88 -0.75 13.83
CA LYS A 110 2.71 0.07 14.14
C LYS A 110 1.58 -0.21 13.16
N THR A 111 0.38 0.09 13.63
CA THR A 111 -0.83 0.09 12.81
C THR A 111 -1.33 1.51 12.65
N PHE A 112 -1.59 1.88 11.41
CA PHE A 112 -2.14 3.16 11.02
C PHE A 112 -3.56 2.97 10.53
N PHE A 113 -4.36 4.02 10.66
CA PHE A 113 -5.74 4.10 10.21
C PHE A 113 -5.85 5.26 9.25
N VAL A 114 -6.56 5.05 8.16
CA VAL A 114 -6.90 6.15 7.24
C VAL A 114 -7.84 7.11 7.96
N ASP A 115 -7.43 8.38 8.06
CA ASP A 115 -8.22 9.45 8.67
C ASP A 115 -9.45 9.77 7.80
N TRP A 116 -10.55 10.13 8.46
CA TRP A 116 -11.77 10.64 7.81
C TRP A 116 -11.55 11.93 7.01
N ASN A 117 -10.51 12.70 7.34
CA ASN A 117 -10.08 13.91 6.64
C ASN A 117 -9.21 13.64 5.41
N SER A 118 -8.94 12.37 5.09
CA SER A 118 -8.33 11.99 3.81
C SER A 118 -9.19 12.45 2.65
N ASN A 119 -8.55 12.89 1.57
CA ASN A 119 -9.25 13.49 0.43
C ASN A 119 -8.61 13.08 -0.90
N GLN A 120 -9.08 13.67 -2.00
CA GLN A 120 -8.59 13.36 -3.35
C GLN A 120 -7.10 13.71 -3.59
N TYR A 121 -6.46 14.47 -2.69
CA TYR A 121 -5.06 14.89 -2.80
C TYR A 121 -4.15 14.08 -1.88
N LEU A 122 -4.60 13.77 -0.66
CA LEU A 122 -3.79 13.16 0.38
C LEU A 122 -4.58 12.09 1.13
N VAL A 123 -3.94 10.95 1.39
CA VAL A 123 -4.43 9.92 2.33
C VAL A 123 -3.67 10.09 3.62
N ARG A 124 -4.36 10.57 4.66
CA ARG A 124 -3.78 10.87 5.98
C ARG A 124 -3.86 9.64 6.87
N LEU A 125 -2.77 9.35 7.57
CA LEU A 125 -2.61 8.17 8.41
C LEU A 125 -2.50 8.59 9.88
N VAL A 126 -3.40 8.06 10.71
CA VAL A 126 -3.40 8.24 12.16
C VAL A 126 -2.97 6.95 12.82
N GLU A 127 -2.00 7.02 13.72
CA GLU A 127 -1.57 5.85 14.49
C GLU A 127 -2.64 5.46 15.53
N SER A 128 -2.88 4.15 15.73
CA SER A 128 -3.84 3.65 16.76
C SER A 128 -3.59 4.17 18.17
N SER A 129 -2.34 4.50 18.48
CA SER A 129 -1.86 4.87 19.80
C SER A 129 -1.63 6.37 19.84
N ASN A 130 -2.50 7.11 20.53
CA ASN A 130 -2.38 8.55 20.82
C ASN A 130 -0.95 8.90 21.28
N PHE A 131 -0.12 9.38 20.35
CA PHE A 131 1.29 9.66 20.60
C PHE A 131 1.49 11.05 21.20
N ASN A 132 0.96 11.26 22.40
CA ASN A 132 1.21 12.47 23.20
C ASN A 132 2.21 12.25 24.35
N LYS A 133 2.92 11.11 24.40
CA LYS A 133 3.73 10.77 25.58
C LYS A 133 5.25 10.91 25.46
N ASN A 134 5.83 11.06 24.27
CA ASN A 134 7.29 11.25 24.13
C ASN A 134 7.60 12.54 23.37
N ASN A 135 8.44 13.40 23.96
CA ASN A 135 9.01 14.64 23.41
C ASN A 135 9.93 14.44 22.17
N ASP A 136 9.84 13.28 21.51
CA ASP A 136 10.71 12.94 20.40
C ASP A 136 10.29 13.67 19.12
N LYS A 137 11.10 14.64 18.74
CA LYS A 137 10.94 15.44 17.53
C LYS A 137 11.40 14.65 16.31
N ILE A 138 10.56 14.60 15.28
CA ILE A 138 10.97 14.23 13.91
C ILE A 138 11.80 15.38 13.38
N MET A 139 13.11 15.15 13.25
CA MET A 139 14.03 16.15 12.71
C MET A 139 13.82 16.33 11.21
N THR A 140 14.25 17.46 10.67
CA THR A 140 14.23 17.72 9.22
C THR A 140 15.16 16.77 8.48
N TRP A 141 14.69 16.09 7.42
CA TRP A 141 15.52 15.36 6.46
C TRP A 141 14.79 15.27 5.11
N ASN A 142 15.54 15.26 4.00
CA ASN A 142 15.00 15.06 2.65
C ASN A 142 13.74 15.91 2.34
N ASN A 143 13.84 17.22 2.59
CA ASN A 143 12.72 18.14 2.75
C ASN A 143 12.94 19.52 2.09
N ARG A 144 13.84 19.65 1.10
CA ARG A 144 14.16 20.96 0.50
C ARG A 144 13.44 21.17 -0.83
N ASN A 145 12.35 21.95 -0.84
CA ASN A 145 11.63 22.42 -2.03
C ASN A 145 11.57 21.37 -3.14
N LEU A 146 11.07 20.19 -2.78
CA LEU A 146 10.99 19.04 -3.66
C LEU A 146 9.59 19.00 -4.27
N ILE A 147 9.54 18.80 -5.58
CA ILE A 147 8.30 18.37 -6.20
C ILE A 147 8.25 16.85 -6.09
N VAL A 148 7.29 16.36 -5.31
CA VAL A 148 7.07 14.92 -5.12
C VAL A 148 5.91 14.48 -6.00
N ASP A 149 6.09 13.35 -6.67
CA ASP A 149 5.07 12.81 -7.57
C ASP A 149 3.92 12.13 -6.79
N HIS A 150 2.99 11.53 -7.54
CA HIS A 150 1.87 10.79 -6.99
C HIS A 150 2.39 9.59 -6.18
N TYR A 151 1.63 9.16 -5.18
CA TYR A 151 1.96 8.00 -4.35
C TYR A 151 3.29 8.13 -3.61
N ALA A 152 3.68 9.34 -3.19
CA ALA A 152 4.80 9.54 -2.27
C ALA A 152 4.33 9.36 -0.83
N LEU A 153 5.12 8.71 0.01
CA LEU A 153 4.93 8.65 1.45
C LEU A 153 5.71 9.79 2.10
N LEU A 154 5.03 10.59 2.91
CA LEU A 154 5.57 11.80 3.54
C LEU A 154 5.31 11.79 5.04
N VAL A 155 6.11 12.56 5.78
CA VAL A 155 5.88 12.82 7.20
C VAL A 155 6.18 14.25 7.57
N ASP A 156 5.28 14.90 8.29
CA ASP A 156 5.51 16.25 8.81
C ASP A 156 6.50 16.22 9.97
N ASN A 157 7.46 17.14 9.95
CA ASN A 157 8.54 17.22 10.93
C ASN A 157 8.25 18.26 12.02
N TYR A 158 9.20 18.46 12.94
CA TYR A 158 9.01 19.34 14.09
C TYR A 158 8.70 20.81 13.75
N LEU A 159 9.07 21.28 12.56
CA LEU A 159 8.79 22.65 12.12
C LEU A 159 7.30 22.88 11.82
N TYR A 160 6.53 21.82 11.58
CA TYR A 160 5.08 21.91 11.36
C TYR A 160 4.28 22.18 12.65
N GLY A 161 4.93 22.09 13.82
CA GLY A 161 4.29 22.37 15.11
C GLY A 161 3.25 21.31 15.48
N ARG A 162 1.96 21.71 15.56
CA ARG A 162 0.88 20.82 16.03
C ARG A 162 0.61 19.60 15.13
N TYR A 163 0.99 19.67 13.86
CA TYR A 163 0.83 18.58 12.89
C TYR A 163 2.10 17.75 12.70
N SER A 164 3.15 18.05 13.48
CA SER A 164 4.36 17.22 13.49
C SER A 164 3.97 15.75 13.66
N ARG A 165 4.61 14.88 12.88
CA ARG A 165 4.44 13.42 12.86
C ARG A 165 3.22 12.90 12.11
N GLU A 166 2.46 13.76 11.45
CA GLU A 166 1.42 13.30 10.53
C GLU A 166 2.07 12.59 9.33
N ILE A 167 1.64 11.36 9.06
CA ILE A 167 2.11 10.56 7.91
C ILE A 167 1.01 10.53 6.87
N TYR A 168 1.37 10.64 5.59
CA TYR A 168 0.39 10.60 4.52
C TYR A 168 0.97 10.13 3.20
N PHE A 169 0.09 9.58 2.36
CA PHE A 169 0.37 9.34 0.95
C PHE A 169 -0.14 10.50 0.10
N THR A 170 0.64 10.90 -0.90
CA THR A 170 0.16 11.80 -1.95
C THR A 170 -0.68 11.03 -2.98
N LYS A 171 -1.74 11.65 -3.48
CA LYS A 171 -2.54 11.20 -4.64
C LYS A 171 -2.38 12.10 -5.84
N ARG A 172 -1.65 13.20 -5.68
CA ARG A 172 -1.26 14.12 -6.74
C ARG A 172 0.16 14.58 -6.53
N LYS A 173 0.76 15.09 -7.61
CA LYS A 173 2.03 15.79 -7.55
C LYS A 173 1.87 17.04 -6.68
N ILE A 174 2.73 17.21 -5.69
CA ILE A 174 2.72 18.38 -4.79
C ILE A 174 4.14 18.90 -4.59
N ASN A 175 4.25 20.18 -4.23
CA ASN A 175 5.51 20.75 -3.75
C ASN A 175 5.53 20.65 -2.23
N ILE A 176 6.61 20.11 -1.66
CA ILE A 176 6.82 20.08 -0.21
C ILE A 176 7.84 21.14 0.21
N ASP A 177 7.69 21.66 1.42
CA ASP A 177 8.58 22.66 2.03
C ASP A 177 9.46 22.03 3.13
N GLU A 178 10.24 22.85 3.82
CA GLU A 178 11.13 22.43 4.89
C GLU A 178 10.42 21.73 6.06
N LYS A 179 9.09 21.81 6.18
CA LYS A 179 8.32 21.25 7.29
C LYS A 179 7.87 19.81 7.03
N THR A 180 8.06 19.30 5.82
CA THR A 180 7.66 17.94 5.44
C THR A 180 8.84 17.16 4.93
N ASN A 181 9.09 16.00 5.52
CA ASN A 181 10.11 15.08 5.07
C ASN A 181 9.54 14.08 4.07
N TYR A 182 10.26 13.85 2.98
CA TYR A 182 9.98 12.74 2.08
C TYR A 182 10.51 11.43 2.68
N LEU A 183 9.66 10.41 2.71
CA LEU A 183 10.01 9.07 3.17
C LEU A 183 10.35 8.16 1.98
N ALA A 184 9.38 7.90 1.11
CA ALA A 184 9.57 6.93 0.02
C ALA A 184 8.67 7.18 -1.18
N ASN A 185 9.08 6.66 -2.34
CA ASN A 185 8.22 6.51 -3.50
C ASN A 185 7.42 5.21 -3.31
N CYS A 186 6.09 5.32 -3.37
CA CYS A 186 5.14 4.23 -3.15
C CYS A 186 4.26 3.98 -4.39
N THR A 187 4.73 4.36 -5.59
CA THR A 187 4.04 4.14 -6.87
C THR A 187 3.74 2.66 -7.12
N ASN A 188 4.61 1.75 -6.68
CA ASN A 188 4.37 0.32 -6.74
C ASN A 188 3.15 -0.14 -5.92
N PHE A 189 2.62 0.70 -5.01
CA PHE A 189 1.41 0.43 -4.24
C PHE A 189 0.19 1.21 -4.75
N GLN A 190 0.27 1.87 -5.92
CA GLN A 190 -0.80 2.73 -6.43
C GLN A 190 -2.18 2.05 -6.40
N VAL A 191 -2.25 0.77 -6.78
CA VAL A 191 -3.49 -0.02 -6.80
C VAL A 191 -4.14 -0.14 -5.44
N LEU A 192 -3.37 -0.16 -4.35
CA LEU A 192 -3.93 -0.16 -3.00
C LEU A 192 -4.21 1.26 -2.52
N ILE A 193 -3.31 2.21 -2.76
CA ILE A 193 -3.48 3.61 -2.33
C ILE A 193 -4.75 4.24 -2.91
N ASP A 194 -5.10 3.90 -4.15
CA ASP A 194 -6.33 4.36 -4.78
C ASP A 194 -7.59 3.84 -4.06
N LEU A 195 -7.54 2.66 -3.45
CA LEU A 195 -8.63 2.10 -2.63
C LEU A 195 -8.76 2.77 -1.24
N LEU A 196 -7.69 3.39 -0.72
CA LEU A 196 -7.63 3.98 0.62
C LEU A 196 -8.45 5.28 0.81
N LEU A 197 -9.58 5.45 0.11
CA LEU A 197 -10.48 6.60 0.28
C LEU A 197 -11.66 6.34 1.22
N LYS A 198 -11.84 5.09 1.66
CA LYS A 198 -12.97 4.71 2.52
C LYS A 198 -12.46 4.26 3.89
N PRO A 199 -12.56 5.11 4.92
CA PRO A 199 -12.40 4.69 6.30
C PRO A 199 -13.46 3.65 6.71
N PRO A 200 -13.17 2.77 7.69
CA PRO A 200 -11.87 2.58 8.33
C PRO A 200 -11.02 1.55 7.56
N SER A 201 -9.93 2.02 6.92
CA SER A 201 -8.89 1.15 6.37
C SER A 201 -7.68 1.16 7.31
N LYS A 202 -7.11 -0.01 7.62
CA LYS A 202 -5.89 -0.14 8.44
C LYS A 202 -4.69 -0.41 7.55
N ILE A 203 -3.54 0.13 7.95
CA ILE A 203 -2.29 0.00 7.19
C ILE A 203 -1.17 -0.41 8.14
N MET A 204 -0.38 -1.37 7.71
CA MET A 204 0.84 -1.82 8.37
C MET A 204 2.01 -1.76 7.40
N PHE A 205 3.16 -1.31 7.88
CA PHE A 205 4.39 -1.29 7.10
C PHE A 205 5.33 -2.40 7.54
N ILE A 206 5.95 -3.08 6.58
CA ILE A 206 7.05 -4.03 6.80
C ILE A 206 8.25 -3.63 5.95
N ALA A 207 9.45 -3.97 6.44
CA ALA A 207 10.67 -3.70 5.72
C ALA A 207 10.81 -4.60 4.49
N GLU A 208 11.36 -4.04 3.42
CA GLU A 208 11.95 -4.81 2.35
C GLU A 208 13.32 -5.35 2.77
N ASN A 209 13.36 -6.66 3.01
CA ASN A 209 14.59 -7.41 3.26
C ASN A 209 15.37 -7.65 1.96
#